data_AF-A0AAV9BZ18-F1
#
_entry.id   AF-A0AAV9BZ18-F1
#
_cell.length_a   1.000
_cell.length_b   1.000
_cell.length_c   1.000
_cell.angle_alpha   90.00
_cell.angle_beta   90.00
_cell.angle_gamma   90.00
#
_symmetry.space_group_name_H-M   'P 1'
#
loop_
_entity.id
_entity.type
_entity.pdbx_description
1 polymer ?
#
loop_
_entity_poly.entity_id
_entity_poly.type
_entity_poly.pdbx_seq_one_letter_code
_entity_poly.pdbx_strand_id
1 'polypeptide(L)'
;MEVDAHRRLFPFLFYERHLLDSLSPDGRPLSRSRDTSLSLGAVSSADGSALVKFGDTKMLAAIKLEVMTPGIEFYMPPICSPIVRSGRPAEIAPVISKQLGDAILSSGLINLKELSLISAKAAWMTYVLKEKSDEMVTLFLFLQDIYCLNADGSLSDAALFAAVAAFSHCMSCNS
;
A
#
# COMPACT_ATOMS: atom_id res chain seq x y z
N MET A 1 17.19 32.59 10.91
CA MET A 1 16.43 31.53 11.60
C MET A 1 16.67 30.26 10.82
N GLU A 2 17.06 29.16 11.47
CA GLU A 2 17.23 27.86 10.81
C GLU A 2 15.89 27.45 10.16
N VAL A 3 15.88 27.05 8.89
CA VAL A 3 14.65 26.87 8.08
C VAL A 3 13.70 25.86 8.73
N ASP A 4 14.26 24.79 9.30
CA ASP A 4 13.51 23.76 10.02
C ASP A 4 12.87 24.27 11.31
N ALA A 5 13.53 25.19 12.02
CA ALA A 5 12.97 25.80 13.22
C ALA A 5 11.76 26.67 12.87
N HIS A 6 11.84 27.45 11.78
CA HIS A 6 10.71 28.25 11.31
C HIS A 6 9.53 27.37 10.88
N ARG A 7 9.78 26.25 10.17
CA ARG A 7 8.75 25.29 9.78
C ARG A 7 8.01 24.69 10.99
N ARG A 8 8.73 24.39 12.07
CA ARG A 8 8.15 23.82 13.30
C ARG A 8 7.39 24.83 14.14
N LEU A 9 7.92 26.05 14.27
CA LEU A 9 7.34 27.09 15.13
C LEU A 9 6.15 27.81 14.48
N PHE A 10 6.22 28.05 13.16
CA PHE A 10 5.21 28.81 12.41
C PHE A 10 4.80 28.07 11.13
N PRO A 11 4.19 26.88 11.23
CA PRO A 11 3.88 26.05 10.07
C PRO A 11 2.96 26.77 9.08
N PHE A 12 1.90 27.42 9.54
CA PHE A 12 0.94 28.11 8.67
C PHE A 12 1.62 29.19 7.81
N LEU A 13 2.32 30.14 8.46
CA LEU A 13 3.05 31.22 7.77
C LEU A 13 4.15 30.68 6.86
N PHE A 14 4.80 29.58 7.26
CA PHE A 14 5.80 28.92 6.43
C PHE A 14 5.19 28.42 5.12
N TYR A 15 4.13 27.62 5.18
CA TYR A 15 3.50 27.08 3.96
C TYR A 15 2.80 28.16 3.13
N GLU A 16 2.14 29.15 3.76
CA GLU A 16 1.48 30.26 3.08
C GLU A 16 2.44 31.02 2.16
N ARG A 17 3.64 31.34 2.64
CA ARG A 17 4.67 32.01 1.82
C ARG A 17 5.06 31.19 0.59
N HIS A 18 5.29 29.89 0.75
CA HIS A 18 5.65 29.02 -0.38
C HIS A 18 4.53 28.91 -1.41
N LEU A 19 3.27 28.82 -0.94
CA LEU A 19 2.11 28.80 -1.83
C LEU A 19 1.94 30.11 -2.60
N LEU A 20 2.18 31.27 -1.98
CA LEU A 20 2.17 32.57 -2.65
C LEU A 20 3.25 32.66 -3.74
N ASP A 21 4.42 32.07 -3.50
CA ASP A 21 5.51 31.99 -4.47
C ASP A 21 5.28 30.88 -5.53
N SER A 22 4.14 30.17 -5.49
CA SER A 22 3.82 29.03 -6.37
C SER A 22 4.84 27.88 -6.30
N LEU A 23 5.42 27.69 -5.12
CA LEU A 23 6.43 26.68 -4.83
C LEU A 23 5.99 25.76 -3.69
N SER A 24 6.48 24.54 -3.72
CA SER A 24 6.44 23.61 -2.59
C SER A 24 7.56 23.95 -1.60
N PRO A 25 7.45 23.49 -0.34
CA PRO A 25 8.53 23.57 0.65
C PRO A 25 9.89 23.07 0.16
N ASP A 26 9.89 22.08 -0.74
CA ASP A 26 11.10 21.49 -1.32
C ASP A 26 11.62 22.27 -2.56
N GLY A 27 11.05 23.44 -2.85
CA GLY A 27 11.41 24.27 -4.02
C GLY A 27 10.84 23.80 -5.36
N ARG A 28 10.01 22.75 -5.38
CA ARG A 28 9.34 22.25 -6.59
C ARG A 28 8.13 23.13 -6.96
N PRO A 29 7.84 23.36 -8.25
CA PRO A 29 6.61 24.06 -8.64
C PRO A 29 5.39 23.22 -8.25
N LEU A 30 4.25 23.86 -7.95
CA LEU A 30 3.04 23.17 -7.48
C LEU A 30 2.50 22.10 -8.44
N SER A 31 2.77 22.23 -9.73
CA SER A 31 2.36 21.26 -10.76
C SER A 31 3.27 20.03 -10.87
N ARG A 32 4.44 20.02 -10.22
CA ARG A 32 5.44 18.94 -10.36
C ARG A 32 5.38 17.97 -9.19
N SER A 33 5.11 16.71 -9.51
CA SER A 33 5.18 15.60 -8.54
C SER A 33 6.61 15.37 -8.04
N ARG A 34 6.75 14.57 -6.97
CA ARG A 34 8.07 14.08 -6.55
C ARG A 34 8.61 13.11 -7.58
N ASP A 35 9.94 13.00 -7.63
CA ASP A 35 10.58 11.98 -8.45
C ASP A 35 10.20 10.60 -7.90
N THR A 36 9.80 9.70 -8.80
CA THR A 36 9.35 8.35 -8.47
C THR A 36 10.30 7.33 -9.07
N SER A 37 10.68 6.33 -8.27
CA SER A 37 11.44 5.18 -8.75
C SER A 37 10.75 3.89 -8.31
N LEU A 38 10.72 2.92 -9.21
CA LEU A 38 10.06 1.63 -9.03
C LEU A 38 11.06 0.51 -9.28
N SER A 39 11.14 -0.43 -8.35
CA SER A 39 11.89 -1.68 -8.49
C SER A 39 10.94 -2.85 -8.28
N LEU A 40 10.67 -3.61 -9.35
CA LEU A 40 9.86 -4.83 -9.28
C LEU A 40 10.71 -6.02 -8.80
N GLY A 41 10.08 -7.04 -8.21
CA GLY A 41 10.78 -8.25 -7.76
C GLY A 41 11.71 -8.02 -6.57
N ALA A 42 11.44 -7.01 -5.74
CA ALA A 42 12.29 -6.65 -4.59
C ALA A 42 12.37 -7.75 -3.51
N VAL A 43 11.35 -8.60 -3.42
CA VAL A 43 11.27 -9.73 -2.49
C VAL A 43 11.16 -11.01 -3.29
N SER A 44 12.20 -11.84 -3.23
CA SER A 44 12.27 -13.10 -3.99
C SER A 44 11.37 -14.21 -3.44
N SER A 45 10.95 -14.12 -2.18
CA SER A 45 10.07 -15.10 -1.53
C SER A 45 8.58 -14.83 -1.75
N ALA A 46 8.23 -13.72 -2.41
CA ALA A 46 6.86 -13.34 -2.69
C ALA A 46 6.58 -13.52 -4.19
N ASP A 47 5.36 -13.92 -4.54
CA ASP A 47 4.96 -14.16 -5.92
C ASP A 47 4.89 -12.84 -6.73
N GLY A 48 4.49 -11.76 -6.06
CA GLY A 48 4.58 -10.40 -6.57
C GLY A 48 5.27 -9.49 -5.57
N SER A 49 6.19 -8.64 -6.01
CA SER A 49 6.74 -7.61 -5.12
C SER A 49 7.15 -6.36 -5.86
N ALA A 50 7.07 -5.23 -5.16
CA ALA A 50 7.47 -3.93 -5.67
C ALA A 50 8.00 -3.06 -4.55
N LEU A 51 9.17 -2.46 -4.75
CA LEU A 51 9.71 -1.39 -3.94
C LEU A 51 9.52 -0.07 -4.68
N VAL A 52 8.74 0.83 -4.07
CA VAL A 52 8.45 2.15 -4.59
C VAL A 52 9.13 3.18 -3.72
N LYS A 53 9.76 4.15 -4.36
CA LYS A 53 10.26 5.38 -3.72
C LYS A 53 9.59 6.57 -4.39
N PHE A 54 8.90 7.38 -3.59
CA PHE A 54 8.17 8.57 -4.00
C PHE A 54 8.77 9.77 -3.26
N GLY A 55 9.76 10.43 -3.87
CA GLY A 55 10.66 11.33 -3.15
C GLY A 55 11.40 10.58 -2.04
N ASP A 56 11.22 10.99 -0.79
CA ASP A 56 11.79 10.27 0.36
C ASP A 56 10.88 9.20 0.94
N THR A 57 9.59 9.19 0.60
CA THR A 57 8.66 8.14 1.03
C THR A 57 9.02 6.82 0.35
N LYS A 58 9.21 5.75 1.12
CA LYS A 58 9.56 4.42 0.60
C LYS A 58 8.53 3.39 1.07
N MET A 59 8.01 2.63 0.13
CA MET A 59 6.99 1.60 0.34
C MET A 59 7.44 0.29 -0.29
N LEU A 60 7.29 -0.82 0.44
CA LEU A 60 7.51 -2.16 -0.08
C LEU A 60 6.16 -2.90 -0.07
N ALA A 61 5.68 -3.30 -1.24
CA ALA A 61 4.52 -4.16 -1.36
C ALA A 61 4.96 -5.57 -1.74
N ALA A 62 4.38 -6.57 -1.08
CA ALA A 62 4.55 -7.98 -1.39
C ALA A 62 3.17 -8.64 -1.50
N ILE A 63 3.04 -9.55 -2.46
CA ILE A 63 1.84 -10.33 -2.71
C ILE A 63 2.25 -11.78 -2.56
N LYS A 64 1.51 -12.49 -1.70
CA LYS A 64 1.67 -13.93 -1.52
C LYS A 64 0.39 -14.63 -1.96
N LEU A 65 0.52 -15.66 -2.80
CA LEU A 65 -0.60 -16.41 -3.32
C LEU A 65 -0.90 -17.63 -2.44
N GLU A 66 -1.94 -17.54 -1.62
CA GLU A 66 -2.40 -18.65 -0.78
C GLU A 66 -3.94 -18.82 -0.86
N VAL A 67 -4.46 -19.89 -0.25
CA VAL A 67 -5.92 -20.13 -0.15
C VAL A 67 -6.41 -19.58 1.19
N MET A 68 -6.77 -18.30 1.22
CA MET A 68 -7.26 -17.62 2.43
C MET A 68 -8.41 -16.64 2.15
N THR A 69 -8.61 -15.54 2.90
CA THR A 69 -9.56 -14.44 2.59
C THR A 69 -8.80 -13.29 1.91
N PRO A 70 -9.32 -12.58 0.87
CA PRO A 70 -8.56 -11.48 0.27
C PRO A 70 -8.38 -10.40 1.32
N GLY A 71 -7.14 -10.00 1.55
CA GLY A 71 -6.79 -9.00 2.54
C GLY A 71 -5.66 -8.12 2.04
N ILE A 72 -5.83 -6.82 2.23
CA ILE A 72 -4.75 -5.85 2.04
C ILE A 72 -4.45 -5.29 3.40
N GLU A 73 -3.21 -5.48 3.86
CA GLU A 73 -2.76 -5.00 5.15
C GLU A 73 -1.64 -3.99 4.96
N PHE A 74 -1.79 -2.84 5.62
CA PHE A 74 -0.79 -1.79 5.59
C PHE A 74 -0.08 -1.74 6.93
N TYR A 75 1.23 -1.93 6.89
CA TYR A 75 2.11 -1.97 8.04
C TYR A 75 2.99 -0.74 8.10
N MET A 76 2.97 -0.08 9.26
CA MET A 76 3.76 1.12 9.52
C MET A 76 4.69 0.85 10.72
N PRO A 77 5.84 0.18 10.51
CA PRO A 77 6.78 -0.15 11.58
C PRO A 77 7.47 1.10 12.15
N PRO A 78 7.98 1.09 13.40
CA PRO A 78 8.62 2.26 14.03
C PRO A 78 9.82 2.84 13.27
N ILE A 79 10.44 2.06 12.38
CA ILE A 79 11.54 2.53 11.51
C ILE A 79 11.08 3.59 10.50
N CYS A 80 9.79 3.62 10.14
CA CYS A 80 9.31 4.50 9.08
C CYS A 80 9.20 5.97 9.51
N SER A 81 8.97 6.23 10.79
CA SER A 81 8.79 7.57 11.34
C SER A 81 8.89 7.56 12.86
N PRO A 82 9.51 8.60 13.46
CA PRO A 82 9.62 8.72 14.92
C PRO A 82 8.26 8.90 15.62
N ILE A 83 7.20 9.20 14.87
CA ILE A 83 5.83 9.34 15.41
C ILE A 83 5.24 7.97 15.74
N VAL A 84 5.70 6.91 15.05
CA VAL A 84 5.18 5.55 15.20
C VAL A 84 5.90 4.86 16.34
N ARG A 85 5.14 4.48 17.37
CA ARG A 85 5.67 3.73 18.52
C ARG A 85 5.52 2.23 18.31
N SER A 86 6.46 1.46 18.84
CA SER A 86 6.35 0.00 18.91
C SER A 86 5.17 -0.41 19.80
N GLY A 87 4.33 -1.32 19.31
CA GLY A 87 3.26 -1.96 20.08
C GLY A 87 1.86 -1.61 19.60
N ARG A 88 1.51 -0.33 19.50
CA ARG A 88 0.20 0.09 18.94
C ARG A 88 0.35 0.39 17.46
N PRO A 89 -0.44 -0.22 16.56
CA PRO A 89 -0.42 0.13 15.15
C PRO A 89 -0.78 1.62 14.99
N ALA A 90 -0.15 2.28 14.02
CA ALA A 90 -0.45 3.67 13.71
C ALA A 90 -1.93 3.83 13.33
N GLU A 91 -2.59 4.88 13.80
CA GLU A 91 -4.03 5.08 13.56
C GLU A 91 -4.37 5.22 12.07
N ILE A 92 -3.41 5.68 11.26
CA ILE A 92 -3.57 5.83 9.82
C ILE A 92 -3.49 4.50 9.06
N ALA A 93 -2.84 3.48 9.65
CA ALA A 93 -2.63 2.20 8.98
C ALA A 93 -3.93 1.47 8.60
N PRO A 94 -4.91 1.27 9.51
CA PRO A 94 -6.18 0.63 9.16
C PRO A 94 -7.04 1.47 8.20
N VAL A 95 -6.85 2.79 8.16
CA VAL A 95 -7.56 3.67 7.22
C VAL A 95 -7.01 3.47 5.82
N ILE A 96 -5.68 3.45 5.66
CA ILE A 96 -5.03 3.22 4.37
C ILE A 96 -5.34 1.80 3.88
N SER A 97 -5.27 0.78 4.74
CA SER A 97 -5.58 -0.60 4.33
C SER A 97 -6.99 -0.73 3.77
N LYS A 98 -7.99 -0.14 4.45
CA LYS A 98 -9.37 -0.11 3.97
C LYS A 98 -9.51 0.66 2.66
N GLN A 99 -8.91 1.86 2.57
CA GLN A 99 -8.94 2.66 1.34
C GLN A 99 -8.36 1.92 0.14
N LEU A 100 -7.25 1.19 0.33
CA LEU A 100 -6.63 0.39 -0.72
C LEU A 100 -7.51 -0.80 -1.12
N GLY A 101 -8.09 -1.50 -0.14
CA GLY A 101 -9.06 -2.56 -0.39
C GLY A 101 -10.24 -2.08 -1.23
N ASP A 102 -10.86 -0.97 -0.83
CA ASP A 102 -12.00 -0.37 -1.54
C ASP A 102 -11.59 0.10 -2.95
N ALA A 103 -10.40 0.72 -3.10
CA ALA A 103 -9.90 1.17 -4.39
C ALA A 103 -9.62 0.02 -5.36
N ILE A 104 -9.00 -1.06 -4.89
CA ILE A 104 -8.68 -2.22 -5.72
C ILE A 104 -9.95 -2.99 -6.10
N LEU A 105 -10.88 -3.17 -5.16
CA LEU A 105 -12.17 -3.82 -5.43
C LEU A 105 -13.03 -3.00 -6.41
N SER A 106 -13.09 -1.67 -6.25
CA SER A 106 -13.87 -0.80 -7.14
C SER A 106 -13.25 -0.62 -8.53
N SER A 107 -11.93 -0.72 -8.65
CA SER A 107 -11.23 -0.57 -9.93
C SER A 107 -11.45 -1.72 -10.91
N GLY A 108 -11.92 -2.88 -10.44
CA GLY A 108 -12.03 -4.08 -11.26
C GLY A 108 -10.66 -4.66 -11.69
N LEU A 109 -9.56 -4.26 -11.03
CA LEU A 109 -8.21 -4.79 -11.29
C LEU A 109 -8.11 -6.32 -11.11
N ILE A 110 -8.97 -6.89 -10.27
CA ILE A 110 -9.04 -8.33 -10.01
C ILE A 110 -10.40 -8.85 -10.46
N ASN A 111 -10.42 -9.67 -11.51
CA ASN A 111 -11.61 -10.42 -11.89
C ASN A 111 -11.79 -11.62 -10.96
N LEU A 112 -12.59 -11.44 -9.91
CA LEU A 112 -12.93 -12.51 -8.95
C LEU A 112 -13.52 -13.77 -9.63
N LYS A 113 -14.12 -13.62 -10.82
CA LYS A 113 -14.66 -14.72 -11.62
C LYS A 113 -13.56 -15.57 -12.25
N GLU A 114 -12.48 -14.96 -12.73
CA GLU A 114 -11.35 -15.66 -13.37
C GLU A 114 -10.45 -16.35 -12.33
N LEU A 115 -10.39 -15.83 -11.09
CA LEU A 115 -9.68 -16.47 -9.97
C LEU A 115 -10.45 -17.64 -9.34
N SER A 116 -11.71 -17.88 -9.69
CA SER A 116 -12.49 -19.01 -9.18
C SER A 116 -12.15 -20.29 -9.95
N LEU A 117 -11.12 -21.00 -9.51
CA LEU A 117 -10.74 -22.30 -10.07
C LEU A 117 -11.64 -23.40 -9.48
N ILE A 118 -12.34 -24.07 -10.38
CA ILE A 118 -13.24 -25.23 -10.23
C ILE A 118 -13.32 -25.83 -8.82
N SER A 119 -14.52 -25.71 -8.24
CA SER A 119 -15.00 -26.40 -7.05
C SER A 119 -14.80 -27.91 -7.19
N ALA A 120 -13.82 -28.46 -6.46
CA ALA A 120 -13.78 -29.81 -5.88
C ALA A 120 -12.33 -30.28 -5.70
N LYS A 121 -11.62 -29.81 -4.64
CA LYS A 121 -10.56 -30.61 -3.95
C LYS A 121 -9.80 -29.93 -2.81
N ALA A 122 -9.93 -28.62 -2.57
CA ALA A 122 -9.15 -27.93 -1.52
C ALA A 122 -9.94 -27.62 -0.23
N ALA A 123 -11.00 -28.39 0.07
CA ALA A 123 -11.95 -28.15 1.15
C ALA A 123 -11.52 -28.68 2.54
N TRP A 124 -10.24 -28.69 2.88
CA TRP A 124 -9.78 -29.22 4.19
C TRP A 124 -9.40 -28.16 5.23
N MET A 125 -9.53 -26.86 4.92
CA MET A 125 -9.22 -25.76 5.86
C MET A 125 -10.28 -24.65 5.86
N THR A 126 -11.56 -25.02 5.90
CA THR A 126 -12.64 -24.07 6.25
C THR A 126 -13.46 -24.65 7.39
N TYR A 127 -12.85 -24.75 8.56
CA TYR A 127 -13.59 -24.99 9.78
C TYR A 127 -14.10 -23.66 10.34
N VAL A 128 -15.43 -23.59 10.43
CA VAL A 128 -16.21 -22.70 11.30
C VAL A 128 -16.19 -21.23 10.89
N LEU A 129 -17.11 -20.85 10.01
CA LEU A 129 -17.99 -19.66 10.10
C LEU A 129 -18.60 -19.40 8.72
N LYS A 130 -19.70 -20.08 8.41
CA LYS A 130 -20.76 -19.62 7.49
C LYS A 130 -21.92 -20.60 7.56
N GLU A 131 -22.81 -20.36 8.52
CA GLU A 131 -24.17 -20.87 8.43
C GLU A 131 -24.91 -19.94 7.45
N LYS A 132 -25.52 -20.52 6.40
CA LYS A 132 -26.32 -19.89 5.31
C LYS A 132 -25.56 -19.16 4.19
N SER A 133 -25.04 -19.92 3.24
CA SER A 133 -25.25 -19.74 1.78
C SER A 133 -24.41 -20.76 1.00
N ASP A 134 -25.07 -21.57 0.17
CA ASP A 134 -24.54 -22.75 -0.55
C ASP A 134 -23.63 -22.43 -1.76
N GLU A 135 -22.81 -21.39 -1.68
CA GLU A 135 -21.79 -21.10 -2.70
C GLU A 135 -20.40 -21.11 -2.07
N MET A 136 -19.78 -22.29 -2.07
CA MET A 136 -18.39 -22.48 -1.65
C MET A 136 -17.47 -21.98 -2.78
N VAL A 137 -17.27 -20.66 -2.86
CA VAL A 137 -16.30 -20.07 -3.78
C VAL A 137 -14.91 -20.26 -3.17
N THR A 138 -14.16 -21.24 -3.69
CA THR A 138 -12.72 -21.37 -3.39
C THR A 138 -12.02 -20.31 -4.24
N LEU A 139 -11.79 -19.15 -3.64
CA LEU A 139 -11.08 -18.05 -4.27
C LEU A 139 -9.57 -18.27 -4.00
N PHE A 140 -8.72 -18.15 -5.02
CA PHE A 140 -7.30 -17.82 -4.80
C PHE A 140 -7.27 -16.45 -4.13
N LEU A 141 -6.74 -16.38 -2.91
CA LEU A 141 -6.92 -15.19 -2.09
C LEU A 141 -5.58 -14.73 -1.57
N PHE A 142 -5.12 -13.65 -2.19
CA PHE A 142 -3.80 -13.12 -1.97
C PHE A 142 -3.81 -12.22 -0.74
N LEU A 143 -2.79 -12.35 0.10
CA LEU A 143 -2.45 -11.32 1.05
C LEU A 143 -1.49 -10.36 0.38
N GLN A 144 -1.86 -9.09 0.39
CA GLN A 144 -0.96 -8.02 0.02
C GLN A 144 -0.51 -7.29 1.28
N ASP A 145 0.76 -7.46 1.61
CA ASP A 145 1.41 -6.76 2.71
C ASP A 145 2.14 -5.55 2.16
N ILE A 146 1.80 -4.37 2.67
CA ILE A 146 2.44 -3.10 2.30
C ILE A 146 3.17 -2.56 3.51
N TYR A 147 4.50 -2.56 3.45
CA TYR A 147 5.37 -2.03 4.48
C TYR A 147 5.83 -0.62 4.14
N CYS A 148 5.52 0.32 5.02
CA CYS A 148 6.12 1.65 4.98
C CYS A 148 7.54 1.59 5.55
N LEU A 149 8.54 1.90 4.73
CA LEU A 149 9.95 1.93 5.14
C LEU A 149 10.40 3.32 5.53
N ASN A 150 9.84 4.36 4.91
CA ASN A 150 10.08 5.75 5.26
C ASN A 150 8.81 6.57 4.96
N ALA A 151 8.33 7.34 5.93
CA ALA A 151 7.11 8.11 5.83
C ALA A 151 7.40 9.62 5.72
N ASP A 152 7.47 10.14 4.49
CA ASP A 152 7.64 11.56 4.19
C ASP A 152 6.40 12.13 3.45
N GLY A 153 5.20 11.72 3.86
CA GLY A 153 3.94 12.15 3.24
C GLY A 153 3.56 11.38 1.95
N SER A 154 2.38 11.72 1.39
CA SER A 154 1.69 10.99 0.30
C SER A 154 1.63 9.46 0.50
N LEU A 155 1.36 9.03 1.74
CA LEU A 155 1.37 7.60 2.10
C LEU A 155 0.36 6.80 1.27
N SER A 156 -0.86 7.29 1.12
CA SER A 156 -1.92 6.60 0.37
C SER A 156 -1.55 6.41 -1.10
N ASP A 157 -1.05 7.46 -1.77
CA ASP A 157 -0.66 7.39 -3.19
C ASP A 157 0.52 6.46 -3.41
N ALA A 158 1.54 6.54 -2.54
CA ALA A 158 2.71 5.67 -2.61
C ALA A 158 2.34 4.21 -2.34
N ALA A 159 1.41 3.96 -1.40
CA ALA A 159 0.92 2.62 -1.10
C ALA A 159 0.09 2.05 -2.26
N LEU A 160 -0.77 2.86 -2.88
CA LEU A 160 -1.56 2.45 -4.05
C LEU A 160 -0.66 2.15 -5.26
N PHE A 161 0.34 3.00 -5.50
CA PHE A 161 1.31 2.77 -6.57
C PHE A 161 2.13 1.49 -6.35
N ALA A 162 2.58 1.25 -5.11
CA ALA A 162 3.28 0.02 -4.75
C ALA A 162 2.37 -1.21 -4.90
N ALA A 163 1.11 -1.09 -4.51
CA ALA A 163 0.15 -2.18 -4.60
C ALA A 163 -0.07 -2.62 -6.05
N VAL A 164 -0.39 -1.67 -6.93
CA VAL A 164 -0.61 -1.91 -8.36
C VAL A 164 0.66 -2.44 -9.03
N ALA A 165 1.82 -1.89 -8.69
CA ALA A 165 3.09 -2.36 -9.24
C ALA A 165 3.39 -3.81 -8.84
N ALA A 166 3.15 -4.19 -7.58
CA ALA A 166 3.32 -5.57 -7.13
C ALA A 166 2.35 -6.52 -7.86
N PHE A 167 1.11 -6.10 -8.12
CA PHE A 167 0.14 -6.88 -8.92
C PHE A 167 0.63 -7.07 -10.35
N SER A 168 1.15 -6.02 -10.98
CA SER A 168 1.68 -6.11 -12.35
C SER A 168 2.83 -7.12 -12.46
N HIS A 169 3.71 -7.17 -11.45
CA HIS A 169 4.79 -8.16 -11.40
C HIS A 169 4.26 -9.57 -11.21
N CYS A 170 3.31 -9.76 -10.29
CA CYS A 170 2.69 -11.06 -10.04
C CYS A 170 2.08 -11.67 -11.31
N MET A 171 1.37 -10.86 -12.11
CA MET A 171 0.78 -11.32 -13.36
C MET A 171 1.85 -11.65 -14.42
N SER A 172 2.95 -10.89 -14.48
CA SER A 172 4.02 -11.14 -15.44
C SER A 172 4.82 -12.43 -15.20
N CYS A 173 4.88 -12.92 -13.95
CA CYS A 173 5.54 -14.19 -13.63
C CYS A 173 4.71 -15.42 -14.05
N ASN A 174 3.41 -15.28 -14.28
CA ASN A 174 2.48 -16.38 -14.58
C ASN A 174 2.21 -16.56 -16.09
N SER A 175 2.86 -15.79 -16.97
CA SER A 175 2.78 -15.89 -18.44
C SER A 175 4.05 -16.47 -19.03
#